data_AF-A0A1Z5JCB8-F1
#
_entry.id   AF-A0A1Z5JCB8-F1
#
_cell.length_a   1.000
_cell.length_b   1.000
_cell.length_c   1.000
_cell.angle_alpha   90.00
_cell.angle_beta   90.00
_cell.angle_gamma   90.00
#
_symmetry.space_group_name_H-M   'P 1'
#
loop_
_entity.id
_entity.type
_entity.pdbx_description
1 polymer ?
#
loop_
_entity_poly.entity_id
_entity_poly.type
_entity_poly.pdbx_seq_one_letter_code
_entity_poly.pdbx_strand_id
1 'polypeptide(L)'
;MILKSITILTFLCCINAQSIIWASNGGGWRSMATVVGFANVFYQAGLIEDDACAFEAISTNSGASWFNTQFFYSTKFFEAVTQSTPDELYDFVVDWMESYAAIFDRNRHNTEGWRCDKFRRRYQWIHVADMFACMFETATAKYGDPGWMDRLATPENRVPALQKTNMYLQSALIPTYRHRRRILRDKVTYWGPKRSQESDEVGFSTNLPVHLAVKTTGLEWKLAVEDQDLPLTGYTAIAPRTFHFDDWRRFHLYPAQSGTVYTTDLPDRYERGIQMREFFEGKPTALQAALAGSMATSELDTSGPSTFAQRQSVELYAIRNGNSTRKKHEELRLIRQSNLLYRTLETINEFAICTQYPNKCDERDVHLGDGGSTDGTSVALAIAQHQSEGNTTTPLKVIVTLTFFLDNYDSKFLAYFDTAFNEEVSPGDFIWIPSTDDPNVPGPNPWRSPQIFAEAMDQTTLNTLREEGRLGSVNASAFQLTLTTISNPAFHITANQSVNMLVLTYYGSTPTFLIGDGVNEFKGNTAQISKDLASDQELLAAVNDFITL
;
A
#
# COMPACT_ATOMS: atom_id res chain seq x y z
N MET A 1 35.22 57.72 22.23
CA MET A 1 34.46 56.47 22.45
C MET A 1 33.20 56.52 21.62
N ILE A 2 33.21 55.91 20.43
CA ILE A 2 32.04 55.76 19.56
C ILE A 2 31.90 54.24 19.37
N LEU A 3 30.91 53.64 20.05
CA LEU A 3 30.54 52.25 19.86
C LEU A 3 29.87 52.13 18.49
N LYS A 4 30.54 51.45 17.55
CA LYS A 4 29.93 50.99 16.31
C LYS A 4 29.10 49.75 16.62
N SER A 5 27.78 49.89 16.60
CA SER A 5 26.85 48.76 16.53
C SER A 5 27.03 48.06 15.20
N ILE A 6 27.56 46.84 15.23
CA ILE A 6 27.53 45.90 14.12
C ILE A 6 26.14 45.27 14.15
N THR A 7 25.20 45.82 13.39
CA THR A 7 23.97 45.13 13.03
C THR A 7 24.36 44.08 12.00
N ILE A 8 24.56 42.83 12.46
CA ILE A 8 24.60 41.67 11.57
C ILE A 8 23.19 41.55 11.01
N LEU A 9 23.01 42.10 9.80
CA LEU A 9 21.84 41.87 8.98
C LEU A 9 21.92 40.39 8.56
N THR A 10 21.29 39.51 9.34
CA THR A 10 21.02 38.14 8.90
C THR A 10 20.09 38.26 7.70
N PHE A 11 20.68 38.33 6.51
CA PHE A 11 19.97 38.07 5.27
C PHE A 11 19.43 36.65 5.42
N LEU A 12 18.17 36.53 5.87
CA LEU A 12 17.36 35.36 5.60
C LEU A 12 17.26 35.28 4.08
N CYS A 13 18.25 34.62 3.48
CA CYS A 13 18.06 34.00 2.20
C CYS A 13 16.95 32.97 2.44
N CYS A 14 15.71 33.35 2.14
CA CYS A 14 14.64 32.39 1.94
C CYS A 14 15.02 31.61 0.68
N ILE A 15 16.01 30.72 0.81
CA ILE A 15 16.16 29.60 -0.09
C ILE A 15 14.82 28.88 0.06
N ASN A 16 13.98 28.94 -0.98
CA ASN A 16 12.78 28.12 -1.03
C ASN A 16 13.26 26.69 -0.80
N ALA A 17 13.00 26.16 0.39
CA ALA A 17 13.35 24.79 0.72
C ALA A 17 12.66 23.92 -0.32
N GLN A 18 13.45 23.23 -1.13
CA GLN A 18 12.92 22.39 -2.18
C GLN A 18 12.12 21.26 -1.53
N SER A 19 10.89 21.05 -1.97
CA SER A 19 10.05 19.94 -1.52
C SER A 19 10.70 18.60 -1.85
N ILE A 20 10.85 17.74 -0.84
CA ILE A 20 11.29 16.35 -0.99
C ILE A 20 10.15 15.43 -0.54
N ILE A 21 9.80 14.46 -1.38
CA ILE A 21 8.82 13.42 -1.05
C ILE A 21 9.55 12.09 -0.89
N TRP A 22 9.18 11.31 0.11
CA TRP A 22 9.57 9.91 0.21
C TRP A 22 8.38 9.00 -0.14
N ALA A 23 8.52 8.13 -1.13
CA ALA A 23 7.54 7.11 -1.46
C ALA A 23 8.16 5.71 -1.33
N SER A 24 7.49 4.78 -0.64
CA SER A 24 7.92 3.38 -0.56
C SER A 24 6.91 2.47 -1.24
N ASN A 25 7.38 1.35 -1.78
CA ASN A 25 6.51 0.26 -2.23
C ASN A 25 6.22 -0.76 -1.11
N GLY A 26 5.26 -1.65 -1.39
CA GLY A 26 4.86 -2.75 -0.54
C GLY A 26 5.81 -3.95 -0.60
N GLY A 27 5.45 -5.01 0.12
CA GLY A 27 6.32 -6.19 0.26
C GLY A 27 6.35 -6.78 1.67
N GLY A 28 5.32 -6.49 2.47
CA GLY A 28 5.16 -7.01 3.83
C GLY A 28 6.42 -6.86 4.68
N TRP A 29 6.85 -7.93 5.34
CA TRP A 29 7.96 -7.92 6.30
C TRP A 29 9.27 -7.42 5.71
N ARG A 30 9.55 -7.82 4.46
CA ARG A 30 10.75 -7.40 3.73
C ARG A 30 10.75 -5.89 3.50
N SER A 31 9.64 -5.34 3.02
CA SER A 31 9.50 -3.89 2.79
C SER A 31 9.61 -3.12 4.11
N MET A 32 8.95 -3.59 5.17
CA MET A 32 9.06 -2.96 6.49
C MET A 32 10.52 -2.86 6.97
N ALA A 33 11.29 -3.96 6.95
CA ALA A 33 12.68 -3.96 7.41
C ALA A 33 13.61 -3.14 6.51
N THR A 34 13.33 -3.12 5.21
CA THR A 34 14.06 -2.30 4.24
C THR A 34 13.88 -0.81 4.54
N VAL A 35 12.63 -0.39 4.76
CA VAL A 35 12.27 1.00 5.07
C VAL A 35 12.80 1.45 6.43
N VAL A 36 12.90 0.54 7.42
CA VAL A 36 13.62 0.80 8.68
C VAL A 36 15.10 1.15 8.43
N GLY A 37 15.80 0.37 7.59
CA GLY A 37 17.18 0.66 7.22
C GLY A 37 17.34 2.01 6.50
N PHE A 38 16.49 2.29 5.51
CA PHE A 38 16.51 3.57 4.80
C PHE A 38 16.19 4.77 5.69
N ALA A 39 15.23 4.64 6.62
CA ALA A 39 14.93 5.70 7.58
C ALA A 39 16.16 6.07 8.45
N ASN A 40 16.94 5.07 8.87
CA ASN A 40 18.18 5.29 9.60
C ASN A 40 19.20 6.05 8.74
N VAL A 41 19.36 5.68 7.46
CA VAL A 41 20.21 6.42 6.50
C VAL A 41 19.73 7.86 6.31
N PHE A 42 18.42 8.09 6.21
CA PHE A 42 17.87 9.44 6.08
C PHE A 42 18.12 10.31 7.32
N TYR A 43 18.11 9.71 8.51
CA TYR A 43 18.54 10.40 9.72
C TYR A 43 20.04 10.74 9.68
N GLN A 44 20.89 9.79 9.28
CA GLN A 44 22.33 10.05 9.11
C GLN A 44 22.63 11.15 8.07
N ALA A 45 21.80 11.26 7.03
CA ALA A 45 21.91 12.29 5.98
C ALA A 45 21.31 13.66 6.39
N GLY A 46 20.72 13.78 7.57
CA GLY A 46 20.06 15.02 8.03
C GLY A 46 18.73 15.33 7.32
N LEU A 47 18.11 14.35 6.65
CA LEU A 47 16.74 14.49 6.13
C LEU A 47 15.69 14.34 7.23
N ILE A 48 16.05 13.65 8.31
CA ILE A 48 15.23 13.47 9.51
C ILE A 48 16.13 13.86 10.69
N GLU A 49 15.62 14.72 11.56
CA GLU A 49 16.26 15.14 12.80
C GLU A 49 15.32 14.85 13.98
N ASP A 50 15.71 15.18 15.20
CA ASP A 50 14.86 14.93 16.38
C ASP A 50 13.58 15.78 16.41
N ASP A 51 13.63 16.99 15.86
CA ASP A 51 12.53 17.97 15.86
C ASP A 51 12.20 18.56 14.48
N ALA A 52 12.86 18.07 13.42
CA ALA A 52 12.63 18.49 12.05
C ALA A 52 12.67 17.31 11.07
N CYS A 53 12.02 17.50 9.92
CA CYS A 53 12.03 16.55 8.82
C CYS A 53 11.99 17.34 7.51
N ALA A 54 12.92 17.04 6.60
CA ALA A 54 13.03 17.67 5.29
C ALA A 54 11.97 17.13 4.31
N PHE A 55 11.38 15.98 4.59
CA PHE A 55 10.30 15.44 3.77
C PHE A 55 9.02 16.24 3.97
N GLU A 56 8.47 16.75 2.87
CA GLU A 56 7.11 17.30 2.81
C GLU A 56 6.08 16.20 3.10
N ALA A 57 6.33 15.00 2.56
CA ALA A 57 5.43 13.88 2.69
C ALA A 57 6.16 12.53 2.67
N ILE A 58 5.60 11.56 3.38
CA ILE A 58 6.00 10.15 3.36
C ILE A 58 4.79 9.31 2.94
N SER A 59 4.89 8.66 1.78
CA SER A 59 3.83 7.85 1.17
C SER A 59 4.20 6.37 1.15
N THR A 60 3.32 5.52 1.68
CA THR A 60 3.58 4.09 1.83
C THR A 60 2.37 3.23 1.51
N ASN A 61 2.61 1.98 1.13
CA ASN A 61 1.66 0.89 0.94
C ASN A 61 2.16 -0.41 1.60
N SER A 62 1.24 -1.34 1.85
CA SER A 62 1.52 -2.68 2.39
C SER A 62 2.42 -2.65 3.63
N GLY A 63 3.44 -3.50 3.67
CA GLY A 63 4.42 -3.56 4.74
C GLY A 63 5.09 -2.22 5.10
N ALA A 64 5.29 -1.33 4.12
CA ALA A 64 5.81 0.00 4.41
C ALA A 64 4.83 0.85 5.25
N SER A 65 3.52 0.61 5.15
CA SER A 65 2.51 1.25 6.00
C SER A 65 2.57 0.79 7.46
N TRP A 66 3.03 -0.44 7.74
CA TRP A 66 3.29 -0.91 9.10
C TRP A 66 4.42 -0.11 9.75
N PHE A 67 5.50 0.14 8.99
CA PHE A 67 6.57 1.04 9.40
C PHE A 67 6.02 2.45 9.62
N ASN A 68 5.36 3.02 8.60
CA ASN A 68 5.02 4.44 8.54
C ASN A 68 4.20 4.87 9.77
N THR A 69 3.19 4.08 10.12
CA THR A 69 2.30 4.41 11.25
C THR A 69 2.96 4.25 12.61
N GLN A 70 3.89 3.31 12.79
CA GLN A 70 4.71 3.24 14.01
C GLN A 70 5.72 4.40 14.06
N PHE A 71 6.37 4.71 12.94
CA PHE A 71 7.35 5.78 12.82
C PHE A 71 6.76 7.17 13.11
N PHE A 72 5.55 7.44 12.59
CA PHE A 72 4.86 8.70 12.83
C PHE A 72 4.35 8.85 14.26
N TYR A 73 3.87 7.77 14.88
CA TYR A 73 3.09 7.88 16.11
C TYR A 73 3.79 7.35 17.34
N SER A 74 4.86 6.56 17.25
CA SER A 74 5.56 6.03 18.40
C SER A 74 6.96 6.64 18.54
N THR A 75 7.17 7.45 19.57
CA THR A 75 8.49 8.01 19.90
C THR A 75 9.53 6.91 20.12
N LYS A 76 9.15 5.79 20.77
CA LYS A 76 10.07 4.68 21.02
C LYS A 76 10.50 3.96 19.74
N PHE A 77 9.57 3.74 18.82
CA PHE A 77 9.88 3.18 17.51
C PHE A 77 10.74 4.14 16.69
N PHE A 78 10.39 5.44 16.67
CA PHE A 78 11.15 6.47 15.98
C PHE A 78 12.60 6.52 16.46
N GLU A 79 12.83 6.66 17.78
CA GLU A 79 14.16 6.67 18.40
C GLU A 79 14.96 5.40 18.05
N ALA A 80 14.35 4.22 18.15
CA ALA A 80 15.01 2.96 17.81
C ALA A 80 15.38 2.84 16.32
N VAL A 81 14.64 3.49 15.43
CA VAL A 81 14.95 3.49 14.01
C VAL A 81 16.01 4.52 13.65
N THR A 82 15.93 5.74 14.20
CA THR A 82 16.78 6.86 13.78
C THR A 82 18.08 6.96 14.57
N GLN A 83 18.05 6.72 15.87
CA GLN A 83 19.17 7.01 16.77
C GLN A 83 20.05 5.78 17.07
N SER A 84 19.58 4.59 16.75
CA SER A 84 20.33 3.36 16.93
C SER A 84 21.50 3.24 15.96
N THR A 85 22.61 2.68 16.46
CA THR A 85 23.68 2.15 15.62
C THR A 85 23.16 0.98 14.76
N PRO A 86 23.84 0.60 13.67
CA PRO A 86 23.42 -0.54 12.85
C PRO A 86 23.26 -1.86 13.62
N ASP A 87 24.08 -2.10 14.65
CA ASP A 87 23.97 -3.28 15.51
C ASP A 87 22.75 -3.21 16.45
N GLU A 88 22.50 -2.06 17.07
CA GLU A 88 21.30 -1.86 17.89
C GLU A 88 20.02 -1.93 17.05
N LEU A 89 20.07 -1.47 15.80
CA LEU A 89 18.96 -1.57 14.86
C LEU A 89 18.66 -3.03 14.49
N TYR A 90 19.70 -3.85 14.31
CA TYR A 90 19.55 -5.30 14.14
C TYR A 90 18.83 -5.91 15.35
N ASP A 91 19.32 -5.65 16.55
CA ASP A 91 18.75 -6.19 17.79
C ASP A 91 17.30 -5.76 17.97
N PHE A 92 16.99 -4.49 17.68
CA PHE A 92 15.63 -3.96 17.70
C PHE A 92 14.70 -4.72 16.74
N VAL A 93 15.10 -4.92 15.49
CA VAL A 93 14.28 -5.64 14.49
C VAL A 93 14.12 -7.12 14.87
N VAL A 94 15.15 -7.77 15.42
CA VAL A 94 15.02 -9.13 15.97
C VAL A 94 13.98 -9.16 17.09
N ASP A 95 14.08 -8.27 18.07
CA ASP A 95 13.17 -8.20 19.22
C ASP A 95 11.72 -7.92 18.80
N TRP A 96 11.56 -7.02 17.82
CA TRP A 96 10.28 -6.70 17.20
C TRP A 96 9.72 -7.95 16.48
N MET A 97 10.52 -8.67 15.70
CA MET A 97 10.13 -9.92 15.04
C MET A 97 9.77 -11.04 16.04
N GLU A 98 10.53 -11.19 17.12
CA GLU A 98 10.28 -12.19 18.16
C GLU A 98 8.96 -11.97 18.90
N SER A 99 8.56 -10.71 19.06
CA SER A 99 7.24 -10.36 19.61
C SER A 99 6.11 -11.02 18.80
N TYR A 100 6.30 -11.21 17.49
CA TYR A 100 5.31 -11.88 16.62
C TYR A 100 5.36 -13.38 16.67
N ALA A 101 6.55 -13.96 16.72
CA ALA A 101 6.69 -15.40 16.90
C ALA A 101 5.94 -15.87 18.17
N ALA A 102 5.95 -15.04 19.22
CA ALA A 102 5.25 -15.30 20.47
C ALA A 102 3.72 -15.41 20.35
N ILE A 103 3.10 -14.79 19.33
CA ILE A 103 1.65 -14.88 19.10
C ILE A 103 1.25 -16.30 18.73
N PHE A 104 2.10 -16.97 17.96
CA PHE A 104 1.87 -18.32 17.43
C PHE A 104 2.39 -19.44 18.35
N ASP A 105 3.16 -19.10 19.38
CA ASP A 105 3.62 -20.06 20.39
C ASP A 105 2.45 -20.54 21.26
N ARG A 106 2.01 -21.79 21.00
CA ARG A 106 0.90 -22.44 21.72
C ARG A 106 1.20 -22.70 23.19
N ASN A 107 2.46 -22.73 23.59
CA ASN A 107 2.87 -23.01 24.96
C ASN A 107 2.94 -21.75 25.82
N ARG A 108 2.85 -20.55 25.24
CA ARG A 108 2.79 -19.28 25.99
C ARG A 108 1.36 -18.98 26.43
N HIS A 109 1.05 -19.31 27.68
CA HIS A 109 -0.19 -18.90 28.34
C HIS A 109 -0.25 -17.40 28.73
N ASN A 110 0.85 -16.64 28.55
CA ASN A 110 1.02 -15.29 29.12
C ASN A 110 1.29 -14.17 28.09
N THR A 111 0.75 -14.23 26.86
CA THR A 111 0.67 -12.97 26.08
C THR A 111 -0.53 -12.20 26.61
N GLU A 112 -0.28 -11.28 27.55
CA GLU A 112 -1.29 -10.39 28.10
C GLU A 112 -1.84 -9.50 26.96
N GLY A 113 -3.14 -9.58 26.69
CA GLY A 113 -3.79 -8.79 25.63
C GLY A 113 -5.14 -9.38 25.22
N TRP A 114 -6.23 -8.63 25.39
CA TRP A 114 -7.58 -9.15 25.13
C TRP A 114 -7.83 -9.38 23.62
N ARG A 115 -7.13 -8.66 22.73
CA ARG A 115 -7.26 -8.84 21.27
C ARG A 115 -6.54 -10.11 20.81
N CYS A 116 -5.36 -10.38 21.35
CA CYS A 116 -4.67 -11.66 21.15
C CYS A 116 -5.48 -12.85 21.70
N ASP A 117 -6.15 -12.70 22.83
CA ASP A 117 -7.10 -13.70 23.35
C ASP A 117 -8.25 -13.99 22.39
N LYS A 118 -8.82 -12.93 21.77
CA LYS A 118 -9.88 -13.06 20.76
C LYS A 118 -9.39 -13.81 19.53
N PHE A 119 -8.19 -13.51 19.04
CA PHE A 119 -7.56 -14.24 17.93
C PHE A 119 -7.33 -15.72 18.29
N ARG A 120 -6.73 -16.00 19.45
CA ARG A 120 -6.41 -17.36 19.89
C ARG A 120 -7.65 -18.23 20.12
N ARG A 121 -8.67 -17.72 20.79
CA ARG A 121 -9.94 -18.45 21.01
C ARG A 121 -10.66 -18.76 19.70
N ARG A 122 -10.41 -17.96 18.66
CA ARG A 122 -10.93 -18.14 17.31
C ARG A 122 -9.95 -18.81 16.37
N TYR A 123 -8.91 -19.54 16.79
CA TYR A 123 -7.91 -20.16 15.88
C TYR A 123 -8.46 -21.02 14.72
N GLN A 124 -9.75 -21.37 14.71
CA GLN A 124 -10.43 -21.96 13.56
C GLN A 124 -10.81 -20.94 12.47
N TRP A 125 -10.69 -19.64 12.77
CA TRP A 125 -11.14 -18.52 11.96
C TRP A 125 -10.17 -17.32 11.96
N ILE A 126 -9.29 -17.26 10.96
CA ILE A 126 -8.29 -16.18 10.78
C ILE A 126 -9.00 -14.91 10.28
N HIS A 127 -9.14 -13.91 11.15
CA HIS A 127 -9.47 -12.54 10.76
C HIS A 127 -8.15 -11.77 10.64
N VAL A 128 -7.73 -11.41 9.42
CA VAL A 128 -6.38 -10.85 9.18
C VAL A 128 -6.18 -9.52 9.90
N ALA A 129 -7.21 -8.68 9.97
CA ALA A 129 -7.16 -7.43 10.71
C ALA A 129 -6.94 -7.66 12.23
N ASP A 130 -7.59 -8.66 12.82
CA ASP A 130 -7.37 -9.01 14.24
C ASP A 130 -5.99 -9.64 14.47
N MET A 131 -5.47 -10.40 13.49
CA MET A 131 -4.10 -10.92 13.52
C MET A 131 -3.09 -9.77 13.54
N PHE A 132 -3.23 -8.80 12.64
CA PHE A 132 -2.38 -7.60 12.61
C PHE A 132 -2.58 -6.71 13.84
N ALA A 133 -3.79 -6.61 14.40
CA ALA A 133 -3.99 -5.90 15.66
C ALA A 133 -3.24 -6.57 16.82
N CYS A 134 -3.31 -7.90 16.95
CA CYS A 134 -2.54 -8.65 17.96
C CYS A 134 -1.03 -8.56 17.71
N MET A 135 -0.63 -8.55 16.43
CA MET A 135 0.73 -8.25 15.99
C MET A 135 1.17 -6.94 16.62
N PHE A 136 0.57 -5.81 16.25
CA PHE A 136 0.96 -4.51 16.78
C PHE A 136 0.88 -4.44 18.32
N GLU A 137 -0.15 -4.99 18.96
CA GLU A 137 -0.29 -5.01 20.43
C GLU A 137 0.95 -5.62 21.11
N THR A 138 1.43 -6.75 20.57
CA THR A 138 2.58 -7.46 21.15
C THR A 138 3.90 -6.72 20.90
N ALA A 139 4.08 -6.20 19.68
CA ALA A 139 5.27 -5.44 19.33
C ALA A 139 5.37 -4.13 20.11
N THR A 140 4.29 -3.35 20.15
CA THR A 140 4.29 -2.04 20.82
C THR A 140 4.47 -2.18 22.32
N ALA A 141 3.89 -3.22 22.94
CA ALA A 141 4.18 -3.53 24.34
C ALA A 141 5.66 -3.87 24.56
N LYS A 142 6.27 -4.64 23.66
CA LYS A 142 7.67 -5.09 23.75
C LYS A 142 8.68 -3.95 23.65
N TYR A 143 8.48 -2.99 22.75
CA TYR A 143 9.37 -1.81 22.65
C TYR A 143 8.95 -0.61 23.54
N GLY A 144 7.92 -0.79 24.38
CA GLY A 144 7.57 0.17 25.45
C GLY A 144 6.59 1.29 25.07
N ASP A 145 5.71 1.09 24.09
CA ASP A 145 4.60 2.00 23.75
C ASP A 145 3.24 1.26 23.64
N PRO A 146 2.76 0.61 24.72
CA PRO A 146 1.50 -0.15 24.68
C PRO A 146 0.26 0.72 24.34
N GLY A 147 0.34 2.04 24.47
CA GLY A 147 -0.75 2.97 24.14
C GLY A 147 -0.81 3.39 22.67
N TRP A 148 0.13 2.96 21.83
CA TRP A 148 0.21 3.37 20.42
C TRP A 148 -1.08 3.07 19.65
N MET A 149 -1.67 1.88 19.81
CA MET A 149 -2.79 1.41 19.00
C MET A 149 -4.04 2.27 19.11
N ASP A 150 -4.30 2.83 20.30
CA ASP A 150 -5.48 3.62 20.61
C ASP A 150 -5.22 5.13 20.45
N ARG A 151 -3.97 5.53 20.17
CA ARG A 151 -3.61 6.93 19.88
C ARG A 151 -4.32 7.38 18.61
N LEU A 152 -5.00 8.52 18.67
CA LEU A 152 -5.60 9.12 17.47
C LEU A 152 -4.50 9.50 16.49
N ALA A 153 -4.62 9.08 15.24
CA ALA A 153 -3.71 9.47 14.18
C ALA A 153 -4.07 10.90 13.72
N THR A 154 -3.48 11.88 14.39
CA THR A 154 -3.57 13.32 14.03
C THR A 154 -2.17 13.93 14.02
N PRO A 155 -1.93 15.04 13.32
CA PRO A 155 -0.61 15.69 13.30
C PRO A 155 -0.05 16.04 14.69
N GLU A 156 -0.89 16.39 15.65
CA GLU A 156 -0.48 16.77 17.01
C GLU A 156 0.05 15.58 17.83
N ASN A 157 -0.42 14.37 17.49
CA ASN A 157 0.02 13.13 18.15
C ASN A 157 1.23 12.50 17.46
N ARG A 158 1.76 13.10 16.39
CA ARG A 158 2.98 12.63 15.73
C ARG A 158 4.19 12.88 16.62
N VAL A 159 5.25 12.10 16.41
CA VAL A 159 6.57 12.41 16.95
C VAL A 159 7.02 13.81 16.51
N PRO A 160 7.75 14.57 17.34
CA PRO A 160 8.07 15.98 17.08
C PRO A 160 8.62 16.25 15.66
N ALA A 161 9.61 15.45 15.23
CA ALA A 161 10.21 15.52 13.90
C ALA A 161 9.20 15.52 12.74
N LEU A 162 8.10 14.78 12.87
CA LEU A 162 7.15 14.49 11.79
C LEU A 162 5.85 15.29 11.89
N GLN A 163 5.73 16.23 12.84
CA GLN A 163 4.51 17.03 13.01
C GLN A 163 4.11 17.79 11.74
N LYS A 164 5.09 18.24 10.95
CA LYS A 164 4.88 18.99 9.69
C LYS A 164 4.94 18.13 8.43
N THR A 165 5.37 16.87 8.53
CA THR A 165 5.43 15.96 7.39
C THR A 165 4.07 15.33 7.18
N ASN A 166 3.58 15.34 5.95
CA ASN A 166 2.31 14.68 5.61
C ASN A 166 2.49 13.15 5.60
N MET A 167 1.59 12.44 6.29
CA MET A 167 1.54 10.97 6.26
C MET A 167 0.51 10.51 5.24
N TYR A 168 0.99 9.79 4.24
CA TYR A 168 0.20 9.25 3.15
C TYR A 168 0.23 7.73 3.20
N LEU A 169 -0.96 7.14 3.28
CA LEU A 169 -1.15 5.69 3.27
C LEU A 169 -1.93 5.32 2.04
N GLN A 170 -1.51 4.25 1.38
CA GLN A 170 -2.17 3.77 0.19
C GLN A 170 -2.86 2.46 0.42
N SER A 171 -4.02 2.35 -0.21
CA SER A 171 -4.91 1.22 -0.09
C SER A 171 -5.65 0.99 -1.40
N ALA A 172 -6.53 0.01 -1.42
CA ALA A 172 -7.40 -0.30 -2.54
C ALA A 172 -8.86 -0.37 -2.07
N LEU A 173 -9.75 0.42 -2.66
CA LEU A 173 -11.18 0.28 -2.44
C LEU A 173 -11.64 -0.94 -3.22
N ILE A 174 -12.28 -1.87 -2.51
CA ILE A 174 -12.87 -3.06 -3.13
C ILE A 174 -14.23 -2.66 -3.70
N PRO A 175 -14.45 -2.83 -5.01
CA PRO A 175 -15.61 -2.26 -5.72
C PRO A 175 -16.93 -2.92 -5.31
N THR A 176 -16.88 -4.16 -4.82
CA THR A 176 -18.06 -4.92 -4.42
C THR A 176 -17.86 -5.54 -3.04
N TYR A 177 -18.89 -5.57 -2.21
CA TYR A 177 -18.83 -6.24 -0.91
C TYR A 177 -20.07 -7.08 -0.61
N ARG A 178 -19.89 -8.38 -0.35
CA ARG A 178 -20.95 -9.32 0.02
C ARG A 178 -21.17 -9.33 1.52
N HIS A 179 -22.38 -8.95 1.93
CA HIS A 179 -22.84 -8.98 3.30
C HIS A 179 -23.09 -10.41 3.79
N ARG A 180 -22.49 -10.77 4.92
CA ARG A 180 -22.65 -12.10 5.56
C ARG A 180 -23.51 -12.08 6.82
N ARG A 181 -23.91 -10.90 7.32
CA ARG A 181 -24.81 -10.76 8.47
C ARG A 181 -26.10 -11.55 8.21
N ARG A 182 -26.57 -12.34 9.18
CA ARG A 182 -27.74 -13.23 9.05
C ARG A 182 -28.99 -12.56 8.45
N ILE A 183 -29.20 -11.27 8.70
CA ILE A 183 -30.34 -10.47 8.23
C ILE A 183 -30.12 -9.92 6.81
N LEU A 184 -28.86 -9.72 6.41
CA LEU A 184 -28.44 -9.22 5.09
C LEU A 184 -27.79 -10.31 4.23
N ARG A 185 -27.92 -11.58 4.64
CA ARG A 185 -27.29 -12.71 3.94
C ARG A 185 -27.76 -12.69 2.50
N ASP A 186 -26.78 -12.77 1.60
CA ASP A 186 -26.98 -12.71 0.16
C ASP A 186 -27.24 -11.31 -0.41
N LYS A 187 -26.81 -10.22 0.24
CA LYS A 187 -26.66 -8.91 -0.44
C LYS A 187 -25.20 -8.65 -0.85
N VAL A 188 -24.99 -7.98 -1.98
CA VAL A 188 -23.71 -7.41 -2.42
C VAL A 188 -23.91 -5.91 -2.61
N THR A 189 -23.12 -5.09 -1.93
CA THR A 189 -23.00 -3.65 -2.26
C THR A 189 -22.03 -3.49 -3.42
N TYR A 190 -22.39 -2.68 -4.41
CA TYR A 190 -21.55 -2.19 -5.50
C TYR A 190 -21.30 -0.71 -5.25
N TRP A 191 -20.05 -0.26 -5.31
CA TRP A 191 -19.68 1.13 -5.08
C TRP A 191 -19.36 1.83 -6.39
N GLY A 192 -19.76 3.10 -6.51
CA GLY A 192 -19.40 3.95 -7.64
C GLY A 192 -19.79 5.41 -7.41
N PRO A 193 -19.47 6.31 -8.35
CA PRO A 193 -19.75 7.73 -8.20
C PRO A 193 -21.25 8.01 -8.40
N LYS A 194 -21.79 8.97 -7.65
CA LYS A 194 -23.15 9.48 -7.90
C LYS A 194 -23.15 10.36 -9.15
N ARG A 195 -23.73 9.89 -10.26
CA ARG A 195 -23.93 10.70 -11.48
C ARG A 195 -25.29 11.40 -11.46
N SER A 196 -25.37 12.55 -12.14
CA SER A 196 -26.52 13.46 -12.11
C SER A 196 -27.73 12.95 -12.88
N GLN A 197 -27.55 12.01 -13.81
CA GLN A 197 -28.64 11.35 -14.52
C GLN A 197 -28.99 10.05 -13.80
N GLU A 198 -30.25 9.91 -13.37
CA GLU A 198 -30.76 8.72 -12.63
C GLU A 198 -30.64 7.40 -13.42
N SER A 199 -30.36 7.46 -14.72
CA SER A 199 -30.11 6.30 -15.59
C SER A 199 -28.67 5.78 -15.57
N ASP A 200 -27.72 6.55 -15.05
CA ASP A 200 -26.29 6.26 -15.14
C ASP A 200 -25.80 5.64 -13.83
N GLU A 201 -26.37 4.49 -13.50
CA GLU A 201 -25.91 3.71 -12.36
C GLU A 201 -24.57 3.10 -12.71
N VAL A 202 -23.54 3.67 -12.12
CA VAL A 202 -22.17 3.29 -12.40
C VAL A 202 -21.59 2.64 -11.17
N GLY A 203 -21.21 1.37 -11.28
CA GLY A 203 -20.34 0.71 -10.32
C GLY A 203 -18.89 0.74 -10.79
N PHE A 204 -17.94 0.68 -9.86
CA PHE A 204 -16.55 0.43 -10.20
C PHE A 204 -16.37 -1.03 -10.63
N SER A 205 -15.57 -1.25 -11.66
CA SER A 205 -15.34 -2.57 -12.23
C SER A 205 -14.06 -3.24 -11.72
N THR A 206 -13.20 -2.49 -11.00
CA THR A 206 -11.93 -2.97 -10.46
C THR A 206 -11.59 -2.33 -9.11
N ASN A 207 -10.56 -2.85 -8.43
CA ASN A 207 -9.97 -2.23 -7.25
C ASN A 207 -9.45 -0.84 -7.59
N LEU A 208 -9.82 0.15 -6.79
CA LEU A 208 -9.38 1.52 -7.00
C LEU A 208 -8.32 1.92 -5.98
N PRO A 209 -7.18 2.47 -6.42
CA PRO A 209 -6.23 3.09 -5.50
C PRO A 209 -6.92 4.14 -4.64
N VAL A 210 -6.73 4.04 -3.33
CA VAL A 210 -7.17 5.01 -2.35
C VAL A 210 -5.96 5.64 -1.71
N HIS A 211 -5.91 6.96 -1.75
CA HIS A 211 -4.95 7.74 -1.01
C HIS A 211 -5.58 8.19 0.30
N LEU A 212 -4.98 7.83 1.42
CA LEU A 212 -5.40 8.19 2.77
C LEU A 212 -4.40 9.19 3.33
N ALA A 213 -4.85 10.41 3.58
CA ALA A 213 -4.03 11.49 4.13
C ALA A 213 -4.48 11.82 5.55
N VAL A 214 -3.59 11.68 6.52
CA VAL A 214 -3.87 12.09 7.89
C VAL A 214 -3.57 13.57 8.06
N LYS A 215 -4.61 14.37 8.32
CA LYS A 215 -4.54 15.83 8.50
C LYS A 215 -5.06 16.26 9.87
N THR A 216 -4.90 17.54 10.19
CA THR A 216 -5.41 18.15 11.44
C THR A 216 -6.92 18.11 11.54
N THR A 217 -7.61 18.15 10.40
CA THR A 217 -9.08 18.04 10.29
C THR A 217 -9.59 16.61 10.44
N GLY A 218 -8.71 15.61 10.35
CA GLY A 218 -9.05 14.19 10.36
C GLY A 218 -8.40 13.44 9.21
N LEU A 219 -8.98 12.28 8.88
CA LEU A 219 -8.60 11.46 7.75
C LEU A 219 -9.27 11.97 6.47
N GLU A 220 -8.48 12.53 5.58
CA GLU A 220 -8.90 12.79 4.20
C GLU A 220 -8.60 11.56 3.34
N TRP A 221 -9.43 11.33 2.34
CA TRP A 221 -9.20 10.26 1.39
C TRP A 221 -9.58 10.72 -0.01
N LYS A 222 -8.83 10.22 -1.00
CA LYS A 222 -9.06 10.45 -2.43
C LYS A 222 -8.99 9.12 -3.17
N LEU A 223 -9.86 8.93 -4.14
CA LEU A 223 -9.79 7.81 -5.06
C LEU A 223 -9.05 8.23 -6.32
N ALA A 224 -8.28 7.29 -6.90
CA ALA A 224 -7.73 7.48 -8.23
C ALA A 224 -8.83 7.32 -9.31
N VAL A 225 -9.71 8.31 -9.44
CA VAL A 225 -10.75 8.42 -10.46
C VAL A 225 -10.89 9.88 -10.90
N GLU A 226 -11.27 10.10 -12.16
CA GLU A 226 -11.39 11.46 -12.74
C GLU A 226 -12.35 12.36 -11.97
N ASP A 227 -13.44 11.77 -11.48
CA ASP A 227 -14.50 12.44 -10.74
C ASP A 227 -14.34 12.28 -9.21
N GLN A 228 -13.17 12.53 -8.65
CA GLN A 228 -12.89 12.27 -7.21
C GLN A 228 -13.82 13.02 -6.24
N ASP A 229 -14.42 14.14 -6.67
CA ASP A 229 -15.31 14.96 -5.85
C ASP A 229 -16.75 14.43 -5.79
N LEU A 230 -17.10 13.45 -6.63
CA LEU A 230 -18.44 12.87 -6.60
C LEU A 230 -18.61 11.96 -5.38
N PRO A 231 -19.71 12.11 -4.61
CA PRO A 231 -19.94 11.26 -3.46
C PRO A 231 -20.11 9.81 -3.91
N LEU A 232 -19.49 8.90 -3.17
CA LEU A 232 -19.66 7.47 -3.37
C LEU A 232 -21.06 7.02 -2.99
N THR A 233 -21.70 6.31 -3.91
CA THR A 233 -23.01 5.71 -3.74
C THR A 233 -22.90 4.20 -3.80
N GLY A 234 -23.53 3.55 -2.83
CA GLY A 234 -23.71 2.11 -2.78
C GLY A 234 -25.03 1.69 -3.42
N TYR A 235 -24.98 0.60 -4.18
CA TYR A 235 -26.13 -0.10 -4.76
C TYR A 235 -26.12 -1.52 -4.23
N THR A 236 -27.20 -2.04 -3.63
CA THR A 236 -27.18 -3.41 -3.05
C THR A 236 -28.01 -4.40 -3.82
N ALA A 237 -27.42 -5.42 -4.45
CA ALA A 237 -28.17 -6.48 -5.13
C ALA A 237 -28.10 -7.84 -4.42
N ILE A 238 -28.94 -8.79 -4.82
CA ILE A 238 -28.87 -10.15 -4.28
C ILE A 238 -27.64 -10.87 -4.86
N ALA A 239 -26.75 -11.32 -3.99
CA ALA A 239 -25.60 -12.15 -4.32
C ALA A 239 -26.06 -13.50 -4.87
N PRO A 240 -25.44 -14.00 -5.95
CA PRO A 240 -25.56 -15.40 -6.31
C PRO A 240 -25.18 -16.29 -5.12
N ARG A 241 -25.96 -17.35 -4.87
CA ARG A 241 -25.65 -18.33 -3.81
C ARG A 241 -24.44 -19.18 -4.13
N THR A 242 -24.07 -19.24 -5.40
CA THR A 242 -23.05 -20.11 -5.98
C THR A 242 -22.09 -19.23 -6.77
N PHE A 243 -20.84 -19.63 -6.90
CA PHE A 243 -19.86 -18.88 -7.68
C PHE A 243 -19.88 -19.37 -9.12
N HIS A 244 -20.19 -18.48 -10.07
CA HIS A 244 -20.00 -18.70 -11.50
C HIS A 244 -19.33 -17.49 -12.12
N PHE A 245 -18.36 -17.72 -13.01
CA PHE A 245 -17.65 -16.62 -13.69
C PHE A 245 -18.60 -15.72 -14.50
N ASP A 246 -19.66 -16.28 -15.10
CA ASP A 246 -20.63 -15.53 -15.89
C ASP A 246 -21.37 -14.45 -15.09
N ASP A 247 -21.57 -14.67 -13.78
CA ASP A 247 -22.20 -13.68 -12.89
C ASP A 247 -21.33 -12.40 -12.78
N TRP A 248 -20.01 -12.54 -12.97
CA TRP A 248 -19.00 -11.51 -12.76
C TRP A 248 -18.31 -11.03 -14.04
N ARG A 249 -18.75 -11.49 -15.22
CA ARG A 249 -18.15 -11.13 -16.52
C ARG A 249 -18.02 -9.62 -16.76
N ARG A 250 -18.94 -8.85 -16.16
CA ARG A 250 -19.03 -7.38 -16.22
C ARG A 250 -17.89 -6.64 -15.50
N PHE A 251 -17.07 -7.35 -14.73
CA PHE A 251 -15.91 -6.84 -14.00
C PHE A 251 -14.58 -7.15 -14.73
N HIS A 252 -14.62 -7.19 -16.07
CA HIS A 252 -13.45 -7.37 -16.95
C HIS A 252 -12.58 -8.57 -16.60
N LEU A 253 -13.17 -9.76 -16.52
CA LEU A 253 -12.42 -11.00 -16.28
C LEU A 253 -11.34 -11.19 -17.36
N TYR A 254 -10.16 -11.69 -16.96
CA TYR A 254 -9.06 -11.96 -17.87
C TYR A 254 -9.49 -13.02 -18.93
N PRO A 255 -9.19 -12.83 -20.23
CA PRO A 255 -8.18 -11.95 -20.83
C PRO A 255 -8.71 -10.63 -21.40
N ALA A 256 -9.74 -10.01 -20.83
CA ALA A 256 -10.15 -8.67 -21.29
C ALA A 256 -8.98 -7.68 -21.06
N GLN A 257 -8.32 -7.24 -22.14
CA GLN A 257 -7.12 -6.38 -22.07
C GLN A 257 -7.42 -4.87 -22.06
N SER A 258 -8.64 -4.47 -22.43
CA SER A 258 -9.07 -3.07 -22.48
C SER A 258 -10.49 -2.92 -21.93
N GLY A 259 -10.76 -1.87 -21.17
CA GLY A 259 -12.07 -1.63 -20.58
C GLY A 259 -12.17 -0.33 -19.79
N THR A 260 -13.37 -0.04 -19.31
CA THR A 260 -13.63 1.10 -18.44
C THR A 260 -13.51 0.66 -16.98
N VAL A 261 -13.06 1.54 -16.08
CA VAL A 261 -13.12 1.28 -14.63
C VAL A 261 -14.55 1.34 -14.06
N TYR A 262 -15.50 1.55 -14.93
CA TYR A 262 -16.91 1.77 -14.67
C TYR A 262 -17.71 0.67 -15.37
N THR A 263 -18.77 0.20 -14.72
CA THR A 263 -19.76 -0.70 -15.31
C THR A 263 -21.16 -0.15 -15.07
N THR A 264 -21.97 -0.08 -16.13
CA THR A 264 -23.37 0.37 -16.09
C THR A 264 -24.36 -0.79 -16.10
N ASP A 265 -23.89 -2.01 -16.37
CA ASP A 265 -24.67 -3.23 -16.27
C ASP A 265 -24.61 -3.66 -14.80
N LEU A 266 -25.40 -3.06 -13.91
CA LEU A 266 -25.58 -3.58 -12.55
C LEU A 266 -26.80 -4.52 -12.50
N PRO A 267 -26.85 -5.53 -11.61
CA PRO A 267 -27.97 -6.49 -11.58
C PRO A 267 -29.32 -5.81 -11.30
N ASP A 268 -30.41 -6.22 -11.97
CA ASP A 268 -31.74 -5.55 -11.97
C ASP A 268 -32.50 -5.37 -10.63
N ARG A 269 -31.90 -5.70 -9.47
CA ARG A 269 -32.60 -5.68 -8.17
C ARG A 269 -31.73 -5.11 -7.07
N TYR A 270 -31.80 -3.80 -6.82
CA TYR A 270 -31.07 -3.17 -5.72
C TYR A 270 -31.82 -2.07 -4.98
N GLU A 271 -31.42 -1.86 -3.72
CA GLU A 271 -31.69 -0.62 -3.00
C GLU A 271 -30.66 0.43 -3.45
N ARG A 272 -31.15 1.65 -3.74
CA ARG A 272 -30.39 2.76 -4.32
C ARG A 272 -30.00 3.79 -3.27
N GLY A 273 -28.91 4.52 -3.53
CA GLY A 273 -28.60 5.76 -2.82
C GLY A 273 -28.03 5.54 -1.42
N ILE A 274 -27.36 4.41 -1.18
CA ILE A 274 -26.70 4.15 0.09
C ILE A 274 -25.49 5.07 0.17
N GLN A 275 -25.54 6.07 1.04
CA GLN A 275 -24.41 6.96 1.25
C GLN A 275 -23.34 6.25 2.08
N MET A 276 -22.10 6.32 1.59
CA MET A 276 -20.96 5.78 2.30
C MET A 276 -20.75 6.52 3.64
N ARG A 277 -20.43 5.78 4.70
CA ARG A 277 -19.92 6.37 5.94
C ARG A 277 -18.46 6.79 5.80
N GLU A 278 -18.07 7.84 6.51
CA GLU A 278 -16.68 8.25 6.58
C GLU A 278 -15.78 7.14 7.13
N PHE A 279 -14.56 7.07 6.62
CA PHE A 279 -13.58 6.10 7.05
C PHE A 279 -13.20 6.37 8.50
N PHE A 280 -13.42 5.38 9.36
CA PHE A 280 -13.10 5.45 10.79
C PHE A 280 -13.67 6.69 11.47
N GLU A 281 -14.90 7.10 11.08
CA GLU A 281 -15.58 8.29 11.60
C GLU A 281 -14.75 9.58 11.42
N GLY A 282 -13.88 9.62 10.40
CA GLY A 282 -12.98 10.72 10.10
C GLY A 282 -11.78 10.83 11.06
N LYS A 283 -11.67 9.98 12.08
CA LYS A 283 -10.65 10.08 13.14
C LYS A 283 -10.03 8.71 13.43
N PRO A 284 -9.19 8.19 12.53
CA PRO A 284 -8.57 6.89 12.72
C PRO A 284 -7.63 6.92 13.94
N THR A 285 -7.51 5.79 14.62
CA THR A 285 -6.38 5.50 15.50
C THR A 285 -5.15 5.11 14.68
N ALA A 286 -3.97 5.10 15.30
CA ALA A 286 -2.74 4.64 14.65
C ALA A 286 -2.87 3.19 14.14
N LEU A 287 -3.57 2.32 14.88
CA LEU A 287 -3.88 0.97 14.42
C LEU A 287 -4.78 0.98 13.17
N GLN A 288 -5.87 1.74 13.18
CA GLN A 288 -6.79 1.78 12.03
C GLN A 288 -6.07 2.29 10.77
N ALA A 289 -5.22 3.30 10.92
CA ALA A 289 -4.36 3.79 9.84
C ALA A 289 -3.41 2.68 9.35
N ALA A 290 -2.73 1.99 10.26
CA ALA A 290 -1.78 0.91 9.93
C ALA A 290 -2.45 -0.20 9.12
N LEU A 291 -3.62 -0.63 9.57
CA LEU A 291 -4.39 -1.69 8.92
C LEU A 291 -4.93 -1.24 7.56
N ALA A 292 -5.44 0.00 7.44
CA ALA A 292 -5.99 0.51 6.18
C ALA A 292 -4.99 0.43 5.02
N GLY A 293 -3.71 0.71 5.31
CA GLY A 293 -2.64 0.68 4.31
C GLY A 293 -1.98 -0.68 4.09
N SER A 294 -2.49 -1.80 4.64
CA SER A 294 -1.68 -3.04 4.71
C SER A 294 -2.39 -4.41 4.70
N MET A 295 -3.68 -4.44 4.36
CA MET A 295 -4.47 -5.68 4.22
C MET A 295 -4.13 -6.56 2.99
N ALA A 296 -2.95 -7.18 3.01
CA ALA A 296 -2.44 -8.05 1.93
C ALA A 296 -3.43 -9.14 1.53
N THR A 297 -3.35 -9.59 0.28
CA THR A 297 -4.11 -10.73 -0.27
C THR A 297 -5.64 -10.53 -0.36
N SER A 298 -6.11 -9.28 -0.37
CA SER A 298 -7.53 -8.95 -0.51
C SER A 298 -8.17 -9.50 -1.79
N GLU A 299 -7.38 -9.88 -2.80
CA GLU A 299 -7.85 -10.56 -4.00
C GLU A 299 -8.39 -11.98 -3.76
N LEU A 300 -8.02 -12.59 -2.63
CA LEU A 300 -8.56 -13.86 -2.20
C LEU A 300 -9.84 -13.68 -1.38
N ASP A 301 -10.21 -12.44 -1.04
CA ASP A 301 -11.35 -12.15 -0.19
C ASP A 301 -12.68 -12.43 -0.92
N THR A 302 -13.41 -13.46 -0.47
CA THR A 302 -14.68 -13.82 -1.11
C THR A 302 -15.84 -12.90 -0.74
N SER A 303 -15.62 -11.99 0.21
CA SER A 303 -16.51 -10.87 0.45
C SER A 303 -16.35 -9.79 -0.62
N GLY A 304 -15.22 -9.75 -1.34
CA GLY A 304 -15.01 -8.95 -2.55
C GLY A 304 -15.21 -9.76 -3.82
N PRO A 305 -16.45 -10.16 -4.20
CA PRO A 305 -16.64 -11.21 -5.19
C PRO A 305 -16.17 -10.87 -6.61
N SER A 306 -16.20 -9.59 -7.01
CA SER A 306 -15.66 -9.17 -8.30
C SER A 306 -14.13 -9.30 -8.34
N THR A 307 -13.43 -8.80 -7.33
CA THR A 307 -11.98 -8.92 -7.15
C THR A 307 -11.56 -10.39 -7.07
N PHE A 308 -12.31 -11.20 -6.32
CA PHE A 308 -12.11 -12.64 -6.27
C PHE A 308 -12.31 -13.29 -7.65
N ALA A 309 -13.37 -12.93 -8.38
CA ALA A 309 -13.62 -13.47 -9.72
C ALA A 309 -12.52 -13.12 -10.72
N GLN A 310 -12.02 -11.88 -10.68
CA GLN A 310 -10.87 -11.43 -11.47
C GLN A 310 -9.64 -12.30 -11.19
N ARG A 311 -9.29 -12.51 -9.92
CA ARG A 311 -8.16 -13.38 -9.53
C ARG A 311 -8.29 -14.81 -10.02
N GLN A 312 -9.49 -15.38 -9.89
CA GLN A 312 -9.78 -16.74 -10.35
C GLN A 312 -9.79 -16.83 -11.88
N SER A 313 -10.11 -15.74 -12.60
CA SER A 313 -10.15 -15.72 -14.06
C SER A 313 -8.77 -15.84 -14.70
N VAL A 314 -7.75 -15.28 -14.06
CA VAL A 314 -6.33 -15.46 -14.45
C VAL A 314 -5.94 -16.93 -14.37
N GLU A 315 -6.28 -17.60 -13.26
CA GLU A 315 -5.97 -19.03 -13.08
C GLU A 315 -6.76 -19.90 -14.07
N LEU A 316 -8.04 -19.57 -14.31
CA LEU A 316 -8.85 -20.25 -15.32
C LEU A 316 -8.26 -20.11 -16.72
N TYR A 317 -7.79 -18.91 -17.08
CA TYR A 317 -7.12 -18.68 -18.36
C TYR A 317 -5.84 -19.50 -18.48
N ALA A 318 -5.00 -19.54 -17.44
CA ALA A 318 -3.78 -20.35 -17.43
C ALA A 318 -4.07 -21.84 -17.63
N ILE A 319 -5.10 -22.39 -16.96
CA ILE A 319 -5.54 -23.78 -17.15
C ILE A 319 -6.00 -24.03 -18.59
N ARG A 320 -6.83 -23.13 -19.14
CA ARG A 320 -7.39 -23.26 -20.50
C ARG A 320 -6.30 -23.19 -21.57
N ASN A 321 -5.29 -22.35 -21.38
CA ASN A 321 -4.21 -22.14 -22.36
C ASN A 321 -2.95 -22.97 -22.12
N GLY A 322 -2.80 -23.64 -20.98
CA GLY A 322 -1.64 -24.49 -20.68
C GLY A 322 -1.54 -25.74 -21.60
N ASN A 323 -0.50 -26.55 -21.47
CA ASN A 323 -0.30 -27.76 -22.30
C ASN A 323 -0.77 -29.07 -21.63
N SER A 324 -1.52 -28.98 -20.51
CA SER A 324 -2.01 -30.15 -19.77
C SER A 324 -3.03 -30.95 -20.58
N THR A 325 -2.99 -32.28 -20.52
CA THR A 325 -4.07 -33.15 -21.03
C THR A 325 -5.26 -33.22 -20.06
N ARG A 326 -5.13 -32.64 -18.86
CA ARG A 326 -6.12 -32.68 -17.78
C ARG A 326 -6.87 -31.36 -17.59
N LYS A 327 -6.81 -30.41 -18.54
CA LYS A 327 -7.44 -29.07 -18.45
C LYS A 327 -8.86 -29.10 -17.89
N LYS A 328 -9.72 -29.96 -18.45
CA LYS A 328 -11.12 -30.07 -18.01
C LYS A 328 -11.25 -30.48 -16.54
N HIS A 329 -10.36 -31.35 -16.05
CA HIS A 329 -10.35 -31.76 -14.65
C HIS A 329 -9.85 -30.64 -13.74
N GLU A 330 -8.80 -29.94 -14.15
CA GLU A 330 -8.24 -28.77 -13.43
C GLU A 330 -9.26 -27.62 -13.37
N GLU A 331 -9.95 -27.32 -14.47
CA GLU A 331 -11.01 -26.31 -14.52
C GLU A 331 -12.17 -26.68 -13.59
N LEU A 332 -12.64 -27.95 -13.61
CA LEU A 332 -13.67 -28.42 -12.69
C LEU A 332 -13.21 -28.35 -11.22
N ARG A 333 -11.92 -28.62 -10.96
CA ARG A 333 -11.33 -28.49 -9.62
C ARG A 333 -11.33 -27.04 -9.17
N LEU A 334 -10.88 -26.10 -10.01
CA LEU A 334 -10.89 -24.67 -9.73
C LEU A 334 -12.31 -24.20 -9.41
N ILE A 335 -13.28 -24.47 -10.29
CA ILE A 335 -14.70 -24.07 -10.08
C ILE A 335 -15.26 -24.62 -8.77
N ARG A 336 -14.95 -25.87 -8.40
CA ARG A 336 -15.36 -26.47 -7.12
C ARG A 336 -14.69 -25.78 -5.93
N GLN A 337 -13.40 -25.49 -6.02
CA GLN A 337 -12.67 -24.77 -4.98
C GLN A 337 -13.20 -23.35 -4.83
N SER A 338 -13.36 -22.58 -5.92
CA SER A 338 -13.93 -21.23 -5.87
C SER A 338 -15.35 -21.23 -5.29
N ASN A 339 -16.19 -22.22 -5.64
CA ASN A 339 -17.52 -22.38 -5.02
C ASN A 339 -17.44 -22.70 -3.52
N LEU A 340 -16.51 -23.56 -3.10
CA LEU A 340 -16.31 -23.89 -1.69
C LEU A 340 -15.89 -22.62 -0.92
N LEU A 341 -14.85 -21.93 -1.39
CA LEU A 341 -14.37 -20.67 -0.82
C LEU A 341 -15.51 -19.65 -0.70
N TYR A 342 -16.21 -19.38 -1.81
CA TYR A 342 -17.29 -18.40 -1.87
C TYR A 342 -18.51 -18.74 -0.99
N ARG A 343 -18.81 -20.03 -0.76
CA ARG A 343 -19.99 -20.44 0.03
C ARG A 343 -19.70 -20.64 1.50
N THR A 344 -18.67 -21.40 1.82
CA THR A 344 -18.54 -22.04 3.14
C THR A 344 -17.53 -21.38 4.05
N LEU A 345 -16.55 -20.66 3.49
CA LEU A 345 -15.43 -20.16 4.27
C LEU A 345 -15.69 -18.70 4.65
N GLU A 346 -16.54 -18.52 5.68
CA GLU A 346 -16.75 -17.21 6.32
C GLU A 346 -15.42 -16.56 6.75
N THR A 347 -14.37 -17.36 6.92
CA THR A 347 -13.01 -16.96 7.28
C THR A 347 -12.18 -16.27 6.23
N ILE A 348 -12.44 -16.55 4.95
CA ILE A 348 -11.69 -15.92 3.85
C ILE A 348 -12.44 -14.64 3.43
N ASN A 349 -13.26 -14.07 4.32
CA ASN A 349 -14.05 -12.86 4.09
C ASN A 349 -13.48 -11.61 4.76
N GLU A 350 -12.27 -11.70 5.33
CA GLU A 350 -11.68 -10.60 6.09
C GLU A 350 -10.17 -10.48 5.81
N PHE A 351 -9.81 -10.69 4.54
CA PHE A 351 -8.52 -10.29 3.98
C PHE A 351 -8.53 -8.81 3.58
N ALA A 352 -9.69 -8.17 3.54
CA ALA A 352 -9.88 -6.73 3.49
C ALA A 352 -10.32 -6.16 4.85
N ILE A 353 -10.00 -4.90 5.12
CA ILE A 353 -10.42 -4.20 6.33
C ILE A 353 -11.69 -3.38 6.10
N CYS A 354 -12.66 -3.61 6.98
CA CYS A 354 -13.83 -2.76 7.15
C CYS A 354 -13.42 -1.35 7.58
N THR A 355 -13.90 -0.31 6.89
CA THR A 355 -13.64 1.10 7.26
C THR A 355 -14.24 1.55 8.59
N GLN A 356 -14.93 0.66 9.29
CA GLN A 356 -15.45 0.90 10.65
C GLN A 356 -14.78 0.01 11.69
N TYR A 357 -13.72 -0.74 11.34
CA TYR A 357 -13.00 -1.62 12.26
C TYR A 357 -12.64 -0.87 13.57
N PRO A 358 -12.84 -1.45 14.77
CA PRO A 358 -13.24 -2.83 15.05
C PRO A 358 -14.76 -3.06 15.07
N ASN A 359 -15.55 -2.02 14.76
CA ASN A 359 -17.00 -2.15 14.67
C ASN A 359 -17.36 -3.00 13.45
N LYS A 360 -18.53 -3.63 13.52
CA LYS A 360 -19.04 -4.47 12.43
C LYS A 360 -19.48 -3.59 11.26
N CYS A 361 -19.00 -3.94 10.06
CA CYS A 361 -19.50 -3.35 8.82
C CYS A 361 -21.01 -3.59 8.59
N ASP A 362 -21.64 -2.66 7.88
CA ASP A 362 -22.98 -2.69 7.30
C ASP A 362 -22.93 -2.24 5.82
N GLU A 363 -24.09 -2.11 5.18
CA GLU A 363 -24.23 -1.75 3.76
C GLU A 363 -23.67 -0.38 3.37
N ARG A 364 -23.42 0.52 4.33
CA ARG A 364 -22.85 1.86 4.12
C ARG A 364 -21.32 1.90 4.22
N ASP A 365 -20.69 0.76 4.48
CA ASP A 365 -19.25 0.70 4.71
C ASP A 365 -18.53 0.06 3.53
N VAL A 366 -17.39 0.65 3.16
CA VAL A 366 -16.47 0.05 2.18
C VAL A 366 -15.43 -0.80 2.89
N HIS A 367 -14.83 -1.68 2.09
CA HIS A 367 -13.67 -2.46 2.48
C HIS A 367 -12.44 -1.99 1.73
N LEU A 368 -11.34 -1.98 2.45
CA LEU A 368 -10.03 -1.60 1.97
C LEU A 368 -9.14 -2.85 1.88
N GLY A 369 -8.53 -3.07 0.73
CA GLY A 369 -7.50 -4.07 0.49
C GLY A 369 -6.13 -3.43 0.36
N ASP A 370 -5.08 -4.24 0.36
CA ASP A 370 -3.70 -3.78 0.17
C ASP A 370 -3.27 -3.77 -1.31
N GLY A 371 -2.10 -3.16 -1.49
CA GLY A 371 -1.36 -2.94 -2.70
C GLY A 371 -0.86 -4.18 -3.43
N GLY A 372 -1.18 -5.41 -3.02
CA GLY A 372 -1.14 -6.54 -3.95
C GLY A 372 -1.86 -6.23 -5.29
N SER A 373 -2.82 -5.29 -5.26
CA SER A 373 -3.51 -4.73 -6.42
C SER A 373 -3.29 -3.22 -6.69
N THR A 374 -2.48 -2.52 -5.91
CA THR A 374 -2.22 -1.07 -6.05
C THR A 374 -0.78 -0.67 -5.67
N ASP A 375 0.14 -1.63 -5.59
CA ASP A 375 1.48 -1.42 -5.02
C ASP A 375 2.34 -0.47 -5.85
N GLY A 376 2.02 -0.34 -7.14
CA GLY A 376 2.64 0.58 -8.08
C GLY A 376 1.93 1.92 -8.18
N THR A 377 1.33 2.42 -7.09
CA THR A 377 0.62 3.72 -7.11
C THR A 377 1.20 4.76 -6.12
N SER A 378 2.20 4.39 -5.30
CA SER A 378 2.84 5.23 -4.27
C SER A 378 3.36 6.55 -4.82
N VAL A 379 4.14 6.47 -5.88
CA VAL A 379 4.74 7.63 -6.52
C VAL A 379 3.66 8.52 -7.13
N ALA A 380 2.70 7.93 -7.87
CA ALA A 380 1.64 8.68 -8.53
C ALA A 380 0.76 9.48 -7.55
N LEU A 381 0.28 8.86 -6.48
CA LEU A 381 -0.57 9.59 -5.52
C LEU A 381 0.22 10.62 -4.70
N ALA A 382 1.50 10.36 -4.41
CA ALA A 382 2.33 11.31 -3.67
C ALA A 382 2.61 12.58 -4.51
N ILE A 383 2.98 12.42 -5.78
CA ILE A 383 3.17 13.55 -6.71
C ILE A 383 1.85 14.29 -6.92
N ALA A 384 0.73 13.58 -7.10
CA ALA A 384 -0.59 14.20 -7.29
C ALA A 384 -0.96 15.10 -6.11
N GLN A 385 -0.68 14.65 -4.90
CA GLN A 385 -0.99 15.42 -3.71
C GLN A 385 -0.12 16.68 -3.60
N HIS A 386 1.17 16.57 -3.87
CA HIS A 386 2.06 17.74 -3.96
C HIS A 386 1.56 18.75 -5.01
N GLN A 387 1.21 18.28 -6.21
CA GLN A 387 0.66 19.15 -7.27
C GLN A 387 -0.66 19.82 -6.86
N SER A 388 -1.51 19.12 -6.09
CA SER A 388 -2.77 19.67 -5.59
C SER A 388 -2.60 20.84 -4.62
N GLU A 389 -1.41 20.98 -4.03
CA GLU A 389 -1.06 22.10 -3.13
C GLU A 389 -0.52 23.31 -3.91
N GLY A 390 -0.42 23.21 -5.24
CA GLY A 390 -0.25 24.33 -6.16
C GLY A 390 1.19 24.63 -6.59
N ASN A 391 2.17 23.80 -6.20
CA ASN A 391 3.55 23.96 -6.66
C ASN A 391 3.90 22.97 -7.77
N THR A 392 3.75 23.40 -9.03
CA THR A 392 4.17 22.61 -10.20
C THR A 392 5.32 23.23 -10.98
N THR A 393 5.71 24.46 -10.62
CA THR A 393 6.70 25.25 -11.36
C THR A 393 8.14 24.95 -10.97
N THR A 394 8.37 24.40 -9.78
CA THR A 394 9.71 24.00 -9.33
C THR A 394 9.94 22.51 -9.56
N PRO A 395 11.16 22.10 -9.94
CA PRO A 395 11.52 20.69 -9.97
C PRO A 395 11.27 20.02 -8.62
N LEU A 396 10.48 18.95 -8.63
CA LEU A 396 10.16 18.15 -7.45
C LEU A 396 11.27 17.13 -7.20
N LYS A 397 11.70 16.97 -5.94
CA LYS A 397 12.56 15.85 -5.54
C LYS A 397 11.73 14.71 -4.96
N VAL A 398 11.98 13.50 -5.43
CA VAL A 398 11.33 12.28 -4.92
C VAL A 398 12.39 11.24 -4.59
N ILE A 399 12.37 10.71 -3.38
CA ILE A 399 13.12 9.50 -3.01
C ILE A 399 12.13 8.33 -3.04
N VAL A 400 12.41 7.34 -3.87
CA VAL A 400 11.60 6.12 -3.99
C VAL A 400 12.35 4.94 -3.41
N THR A 401 11.81 4.30 -2.38
CA THR A 401 12.36 3.07 -1.81
C THR A 401 11.60 1.86 -2.30
N LEU A 402 12.29 0.99 -3.04
CA LEU A 402 11.72 -0.21 -3.64
C LEU A 402 12.31 -1.47 -3.02
N THR A 403 11.45 -2.46 -2.76
CA THR A 403 11.86 -3.73 -2.18
C THR A 403 11.44 -4.89 -3.06
N PHE A 404 12.40 -5.76 -3.41
CA PHE A 404 12.19 -6.89 -4.32
C PHE A 404 12.43 -8.22 -3.63
N PHE A 405 11.61 -9.21 -4.03
CA PHE A 405 11.94 -10.60 -3.79
C PHE A 405 12.82 -11.05 -4.97
N LEU A 406 14.14 -11.12 -4.76
CA LEU A 406 15.12 -11.48 -5.80
C LEU A 406 15.09 -10.54 -7.04
N ASP A 407 15.69 -10.97 -8.15
CA ASP A 407 15.81 -10.24 -9.43
C ASP A 407 14.51 -10.31 -10.27
N ASN A 408 13.36 -10.16 -9.61
CA ASN A 408 12.06 -10.26 -10.23
C ASN A 408 11.78 -9.13 -11.23
N TYR A 409 10.88 -9.40 -12.19
CA TYR A 409 10.35 -8.41 -13.12
C TYR A 409 9.57 -7.34 -12.34
N ASP A 410 9.85 -6.06 -12.58
CA ASP A 410 9.28 -4.96 -11.80
C ASP A 410 8.17 -4.23 -12.54
N SER A 411 7.11 -4.96 -12.88
CA SER A 411 5.93 -4.40 -13.52
C SER A 411 5.32 -3.23 -12.74
N LYS A 412 5.47 -3.21 -11.42
CA LYS A 412 4.87 -2.21 -10.53
C LYS A 412 5.55 -0.85 -10.65
N PHE A 413 6.89 -0.81 -10.65
CA PHE A 413 7.63 0.43 -10.90
C PHE A 413 7.60 0.83 -12.37
N LEU A 414 7.73 -0.14 -13.28
CA LEU A 414 7.67 0.10 -14.72
C LEU A 414 6.33 0.72 -15.16
N ALA A 415 5.22 0.43 -14.46
CA ALA A 415 3.91 0.99 -14.78
C ALA A 415 3.80 2.52 -14.65
N TYR A 416 4.78 3.21 -14.05
CA TYR A 416 4.83 4.68 -14.05
C TYR A 416 5.29 5.28 -15.39
N PHE A 417 5.91 4.47 -16.25
CA PHE A 417 6.58 4.89 -17.48
C PHE A 417 5.83 4.42 -18.74
N ASP A 418 6.26 4.89 -19.90
CA ASP A 418 5.86 4.29 -21.19
C ASP A 418 6.58 2.94 -21.39
N THR A 419 5.82 1.85 -21.58
CA THR A 419 6.32 0.48 -21.63
C THR A 419 5.55 -0.37 -22.64
N ALA A 420 6.08 -1.55 -22.98
CA ALA A 420 5.39 -2.45 -23.91
C ALA A 420 4.07 -3.04 -23.35
N PHE A 421 3.92 -3.20 -22.03
CA PHE A 421 2.72 -3.82 -21.47
C PHE A 421 1.57 -2.85 -21.20
N ASN A 422 1.82 -1.53 -21.25
CA ASN A 422 0.80 -0.48 -21.23
C ASN A 422 0.66 0.21 -22.60
N GLU A 423 1.21 -0.39 -23.67
CA GLU A 423 0.95 0.08 -25.03
C GLU A 423 -0.56 0.12 -25.28
N GLU A 424 -1.04 1.20 -25.88
CA GLU A 424 -2.48 1.46 -26.13
C GLU A 424 -3.36 1.64 -24.88
N VAL A 425 -2.78 1.69 -23.67
CA VAL A 425 -3.51 1.99 -22.42
C VAL A 425 -3.30 3.46 -22.05
N SER A 426 -4.37 4.27 -22.09
CA SER A 426 -4.26 5.68 -21.66
C SER A 426 -3.89 5.77 -20.16
N PRO A 427 -3.15 6.80 -19.73
CA PRO A 427 -2.95 7.09 -18.31
C PRO A 427 -4.28 7.14 -17.55
N GLY A 428 -4.37 6.34 -16.49
CA GLY A 428 -5.58 6.14 -15.71
C GLY A 428 -6.42 4.96 -16.18
N ASP A 429 -6.43 4.54 -17.45
CA ASP A 429 -7.28 3.43 -17.89
C ASP A 429 -6.98 2.10 -17.19
N PHE A 430 -7.88 1.13 -17.35
CA PHE A 430 -7.71 -0.20 -16.81
C PHE A 430 -6.53 -0.93 -17.46
N ILE A 431 -5.74 -1.65 -16.66
CA ILE A 431 -4.62 -2.47 -17.15
C ILE A 431 -4.45 -3.78 -16.35
N TRP A 432 -4.11 -4.87 -17.03
CA TRP A 432 -3.56 -6.06 -16.40
C TRP A 432 -2.04 -6.00 -16.41
N ILE A 433 -1.44 -5.47 -15.35
CA ILE A 433 0.02 -5.44 -15.28
C ILE A 433 0.59 -6.86 -15.24
N PRO A 434 1.78 -7.12 -15.80
CA PRO A 434 2.41 -8.42 -15.65
C PRO A 434 2.68 -8.79 -14.18
N SER A 435 2.70 -10.08 -13.88
CA SER A 435 3.13 -10.60 -12.58
C SER A 435 4.61 -10.31 -12.36
N THR A 436 4.99 -10.08 -11.11
CA THR A 436 6.39 -9.87 -10.74
C THR A 436 7.24 -11.13 -10.92
N ASP A 437 6.62 -12.31 -10.86
CA ASP A 437 7.33 -13.59 -10.94
C ASP A 437 7.47 -14.09 -12.39
N ASP A 438 6.55 -13.71 -13.28
CA ASP A 438 6.58 -14.08 -14.70
C ASP A 438 5.92 -12.97 -15.53
N PRO A 439 6.67 -12.23 -16.36
CA PRO A 439 6.12 -11.15 -17.17
C PRO A 439 5.10 -11.62 -18.22
N ASN A 440 5.01 -12.92 -18.49
CA ASN A 440 4.03 -13.50 -19.42
C ASN A 440 2.71 -13.88 -18.74
N VAL A 441 2.64 -13.78 -17.41
CA VAL A 441 1.45 -14.07 -16.62
C VAL A 441 0.90 -12.74 -16.12
N PRO A 442 -0.39 -12.43 -16.31
CA PRO A 442 -0.97 -11.22 -15.76
C PRO A 442 -0.97 -11.27 -14.22
N GLY A 443 -0.91 -10.09 -13.60
CA GLY A 443 -1.10 -9.92 -12.17
C GLY A 443 -2.48 -10.43 -11.70
N PRO A 444 -2.67 -10.57 -10.38
CA PRO A 444 -3.86 -11.17 -9.80
C PRO A 444 -5.15 -10.40 -10.13
N ASN A 445 -5.07 -9.09 -10.26
CA ASN A 445 -6.20 -8.21 -10.55
C ASN A 445 -5.75 -7.13 -11.52
N PRO A 446 -6.69 -6.51 -12.24
CA PRO A 446 -6.40 -5.36 -13.06
C PRO A 446 -6.46 -4.07 -12.27
N TRP A 447 -5.67 -3.07 -12.64
CA TRP A 447 -5.51 -1.82 -11.88
C TRP A 447 -5.87 -0.63 -12.76
N ARG A 448 -5.97 0.57 -12.16
CA ARG A 448 -5.84 1.79 -12.94
C ARG A 448 -4.38 2.04 -13.29
N SER A 449 -4.12 2.37 -14.55
CA SER A 449 -2.79 2.70 -15.08
C SER A 449 -2.20 3.87 -14.31
N PRO A 450 -1.11 3.67 -13.55
CA PRO A 450 -0.45 4.72 -12.81
C PRO A 450 0.59 5.46 -13.64
N GLN A 451 0.57 5.32 -14.98
CA GLN A 451 1.53 6.00 -15.85
C GLN A 451 1.48 7.51 -15.63
N ILE A 452 2.62 8.08 -15.29
CA ILE A 452 2.75 9.50 -14.93
C ILE A 452 4.01 10.14 -15.51
N PHE A 453 4.94 9.39 -16.11
CA PHE A 453 6.15 9.92 -16.72
C PHE A 453 6.12 9.79 -18.24
N ALA A 454 6.69 10.78 -18.93
CA ALA A 454 6.79 10.82 -20.38
C ALA A 454 7.91 9.90 -20.91
N GLU A 455 8.89 9.62 -20.06
CA GLU A 455 10.04 8.80 -20.38
C GLU A 455 9.64 7.32 -20.52
N ALA A 456 10.24 6.64 -21.49
CA ALA A 456 10.09 5.21 -21.66
C ALA A 456 11.03 4.46 -20.71
N MET A 457 10.56 3.34 -20.16
CA MET A 457 11.39 2.44 -19.36
C MET A 457 10.99 1.00 -19.56
N ASP A 458 11.94 0.17 -19.97
CA ASP A 458 11.77 -1.28 -20.01
C ASP A 458 12.59 -1.97 -18.91
N GLN A 459 12.39 -3.28 -18.76
CA GLN A 459 13.10 -4.06 -17.75
C GLN A 459 14.62 -4.08 -18.00
N THR A 460 15.06 -4.04 -19.26
CA THR A 460 16.49 -4.05 -19.60
C THR A 460 17.16 -2.75 -19.17
N THR A 461 16.53 -1.61 -19.42
CA THR A 461 16.98 -0.28 -18.99
C THR A 461 17.01 -0.21 -17.47
N LEU A 462 15.93 -0.65 -16.81
CA LEU A 462 15.87 -0.69 -15.35
C LEU A 462 16.97 -1.57 -14.75
N ASN A 463 17.22 -2.76 -15.30
CA ASN A 463 18.31 -3.64 -14.85
C ASN A 463 19.69 -3.03 -15.07
N THR A 464 19.88 -2.30 -16.17
CA THR A 464 21.14 -1.59 -16.45
C THR A 464 21.38 -0.51 -15.39
N LEU A 465 20.38 0.32 -15.09
CA LEU A 465 20.46 1.34 -14.05
C LEU A 465 20.75 0.74 -12.66
N ARG A 466 20.15 -0.41 -12.36
CA ARG A 466 20.37 -1.14 -11.10
C ARG A 466 21.79 -1.67 -10.97
N GLU A 467 22.35 -2.22 -12.06
CA GLU A 467 23.73 -2.72 -12.07
C GLU A 467 24.74 -1.57 -12.00
N GLU A 468 24.49 -0.48 -12.74
CA GLU A 468 25.33 0.72 -12.69
C GLU A 468 25.28 1.42 -11.33
N GLY A 469 24.11 1.43 -10.68
CA GLY A 469 23.90 1.99 -9.35
C GLY A 469 24.14 1.00 -8.20
N ARG A 470 24.70 -0.19 -8.47
CA ARG A 470 24.89 -1.24 -7.47
C ARG A 470 25.79 -0.77 -6.32
N LEU A 471 25.36 -1.02 -5.10
CA LEU A 471 26.13 -0.73 -3.89
C LEU A 471 27.04 -1.91 -3.55
N GLY A 472 28.29 -1.64 -3.19
CA GLY A 472 29.33 -2.66 -3.02
C GLY A 472 29.17 -3.53 -1.77
N SER A 473 28.61 -2.98 -0.69
CA SER A 473 28.52 -3.66 0.62
C SER A 473 27.19 -4.35 0.88
N VAL A 474 26.15 -4.07 0.10
CA VAL A 474 24.79 -4.55 0.36
C VAL A 474 24.10 -4.99 -0.93
N ASN A 475 23.08 -5.84 -0.81
CA ASN A 475 22.27 -6.23 -1.98
C ASN A 475 21.24 -5.15 -2.33
N ALA A 476 21.73 -3.96 -2.69
CA ALA A 476 20.93 -2.79 -3.01
C ALA A 476 21.55 -2.01 -4.17
N SER A 477 20.77 -1.09 -4.74
CA SER A 477 21.23 -0.14 -5.75
C SER A 477 20.65 1.24 -5.50
N ALA A 478 21.37 2.28 -5.89
CA ALA A 478 20.95 3.66 -5.84
C ALA A 478 21.23 4.32 -7.20
N PHE A 479 20.20 4.85 -7.85
CA PHE A 479 20.33 5.55 -9.13
C PHE A 479 19.35 6.71 -9.22
N GLN A 480 19.69 7.71 -10.04
CA GLN A 480 18.90 8.91 -10.21
C GLN A 480 18.23 8.96 -11.59
N LEU A 481 17.02 9.51 -11.63
CA LEU A 481 16.26 9.75 -12.86
C LEU A 481 15.85 11.22 -12.92
N THR A 482 15.87 11.79 -14.12
CA THR A 482 15.25 13.08 -14.42
C THR A 482 14.06 12.83 -15.32
N LEU A 483 12.88 13.18 -14.83
CA LEU A 483 11.60 12.78 -15.41
C LEU A 483 10.69 13.99 -15.64
N THR A 484 9.70 13.81 -16.50
CA THR A 484 8.69 14.82 -16.80
C THR A 484 7.31 14.23 -16.64
N THR A 485 6.46 14.86 -15.81
CA THR A 485 5.10 14.35 -15.63
C THR A 485 4.27 14.46 -16.91
N ILE A 486 3.42 13.47 -17.16
CA ILE A 486 2.32 13.53 -18.14
C ILE A 486 0.97 13.65 -17.42
N SER A 487 -0.07 14.05 -18.14
CA SER A 487 -1.40 14.14 -17.53
C SER A 487 -1.93 12.74 -17.25
N ASN A 488 -2.36 12.53 -16.01
CA ASN A 488 -3.13 11.36 -15.62
C ASN A 488 -4.36 11.85 -14.84
N PRO A 489 -5.50 12.07 -15.52
CA PRO A 489 -6.70 12.62 -14.91
C PRO A 489 -7.24 11.80 -13.74
N ALA A 490 -7.10 10.47 -13.79
CA ALA A 490 -7.55 9.60 -12.70
C ALA A 490 -6.76 9.82 -11.41
N PHE A 491 -5.47 10.12 -11.51
CA PHE A 491 -4.63 10.45 -10.35
C PHE A 491 -4.56 11.96 -10.10
N HIS A 492 -5.22 12.80 -10.91
CA HIS A 492 -5.11 14.26 -10.89
C HIS A 492 -3.69 14.79 -11.07
N ILE A 493 -2.88 14.08 -11.87
CA ILE A 493 -1.54 14.53 -12.24
C ILE A 493 -1.64 15.51 -13.40
N THR A 494 -1.00 16.65 -13.23
CA THR A 494 -0.75 17.67 -14.24
C THR A 494 0.57 17.39 -14.96
N ALA A 495 0.58 17.64 -16.27
CA ALA A 495 1.75 17.43 -17.10
C ALA A 495 2.81 18.53 -16.93
N ASN A 496 4.03 18.24 -17.37
CA ASN A 496 5.18 19.14 -17.52
C ASN A 496 5.84 19.60 -16.20
N GLN A 497 5.59 18.93 -15.07
CA GLN A 497 6.44 19.13 -13.89
C GLN A 497 7.71 18.30 -14.05
N SER A 498 8.87 18.93 -13.86
CA SER A 498 10.15 18.23 -13.78
C SER A 498 10.29 17.53 -12.43
N VAL A 499 10.72 16.27 -12.45
CA VAL A 499 10.90 15.44 -11.26
C VAL A 499 12.32 14.87 -11.27
N ASN A 500 13.09 15.17 -10.23
CA ASN A 500 14.35 14.50 -9.95
C ASN A 500 14.07 13.37 -8.95
N MET A 501 14.31 12.14 -9.35
CA MET A 501 13.99 10.96 -8.54
C MET A 501 15.25 10.21 -8.17
N LEU A 502 15.48 10.00 -6.88
CA LEU A 502 16.45 9.01 -6.38
C LEU A 502 15.70 7.70 -6.13
N VAL A 503 16.10 6.64 -6.81
CA VAL A 503 15.55 5.30 -6.63
C VAL A 503 16.53 4.48 -5.80
N LEU A 504 16.07 4.02 -4.64
CA LEU A 504 16.80 3.16 -3.72
C LEU A 504 16.14 1.79 -3.71
N THR A 505 16.84 0.75 -4.17
CA THR A 505 16.28 -0.60 -4.27
C THR A 505 16.97 -1.53 -3.29
N TYR A 506 16.24 -2.42 -2.63
CA TYR A 506 16.81 -3.56 -1.93
C TYR A 506 16.31 -4.88 -2.51
N TYR A 507 17.22 -5.85 -2.67
CA TYR A 507 16.92 -7.20 -3.14
C TYR A 507 17.14 -8.19 -2.00
N GLY A 508 16.09 -8.91 -1.61
CA GLY A 508 16.20 -9.88 -0.52
C GLY A 508 15.33 -11.10 -0.71
N SER A 509 15.73 -12.19 -0.08
CA SER A 509 14.97 -13.45 -0.07
C SER A 509 13.96 -13.54 1.08
N THR A 510 13.84 -12.51 1.93
CA THR A 510 12.84 -12.50 3.01
C THR A 510 11.44 -12.54 2.40
N PRO A 511 10.60 -13.54 2.76
CA PRO A 511 9.23 -13.62 2.29
C PRO A 511 8.39 -12.39 2.64
N THR A 512 7.42 -12.08 1.78
CA THR A 512 6.46 -11.00 2.01
C THR A 512 5.59 -11.27 3.26
N PHE A 513 5.27 -12.53 3.54
CA PHE A 513 4.40 -12.93 4.65
C PHE A 513 5.11 -13.97 5.54
N LEU A 514 5.29 -13.66 6.82
CA LEU A 514 5.89 -14.53 7.82
C LEU A 514 4.87 -14.84 8.92
N ILE A 515 4.60 -16.13 9.13
CA ILE A 515 3.70 -16.63 10.18
C ILE A 515 4.38 -17.79 10.89
N GLY A 516 4.21 -17.89 12.21
CA GLY A 516 4.64 -19.05 12.98
C GLY A 516 6.14 -19.30 12.83
N ASP A 517 6.51 -20.54 12.47
CA ASP A 517 7.91 -20.96 12.35
C ASP A 517 8.71 -20.12 11.33
N GLY A 518 8.05 -19.60 10.29
CA GLY A 518 8.69 -18.71 9.32
C GLY A 518 9.24 -17.42 9.96
N VAL A 519 8.63 -16.91 11.03
CA VAL A 519 9.18 -15.76 11.76
C VAL A 519 10.51 -16.13 12.42
N ASN A 520 10.59 -17.31 13.06
CA ASN A 520 11.83 -17.76 13.71
C ASN A 520 12.94 -18.04 12.70
N GLU A 521 12.60 -18.57 11.53
CA GLU A 521 13.53 -18.84 10.44
C GLU A 521 14.10 -17.54 9.84
N PHE A 522 13.26 -16.54 9.62
CA PHE A 522 13.63 -15.35 8.86
C PHE A 522 13.91 -14.09 9.69
N LYS A 523 13.69 -14.06 11.01
CA LYS A 523 13.91 -12.85 11.84
C LYS A 523 15.32 -12.29 11.74
N GLY A 524 16.35 -13.16 11.76
CA GLY A 524 17.75 -12.74 11.67
C GLY A 524 18.05 -12.15 10.29
N ASN A 525 17.62 -12.82 9.22
CA ASN A 525 17.76 -12.31 7.85
C ASN A 525 17.04 -10.97 7.68
N THR A 526 15.83 -10.84 8.26
CA THR A 526 15.02 -9.61 8.20
C THR A 526 15.71 -8.45 8.91
N ALA A 527 16.26 -8.68 10.11
CA ALA A 527 17.04 -7.68 10.85
C ALA A 527 18.34 -7.30 10.15
N GLN A 528 19.00 -8.27 9.51
CA GLN A 528 20.23 -8.03 8.75
C GLN A 528 20.00 -7.04 7.61
N ILE A 529 18.83 -7.04 6.95
CA ILE A 529 18.46 -6.04 5.93
C ILE A 529 18.64 -4.61 6.46
N SER A 530 18.04 -4.34 7.63
CA SER A 530 18.03 -3.01 8.22
C SER A 530 19.43 -2.56 8.62
N LYS A 531 20.21 -3.46 9.22
CA LYS A 531 21.60 -3.22 9.59
C LYS A 531 22.50 -2.97 8.39
N ASP A 532 22.41 -3.82 7.38
CA ASP A 532 23.22 -3.73 6.17
C ASP A 532 23.03 -2.35 5.53
N LEU A 533 21.77 -1.96 5.27
CA LEU A 533 21.42 -0.65 4.72
C LEU A 533 21.89 0.51 5.61
N ALA A 534 21.64 0.43 6.93
CA ALA A 534 22.05 1.48 7.88
C ALA A 534 23.57 1.66 7.98
N SER A 535 24.34 0.61 7.69
CA SER A 535 25.81 0.64 7.72
C SER A 535 26.46 1.08 6.40
N ASP A 536 25.70 1.11 5.31
CA ASP A 536 26.23 1.31 3.96
C ASP A 536 26.57 2.78 3.68
N GLN A 537 27.87 3.05 3.54
CA GLN A 537 28.39 4.41 3.32
C GLN A 537 28.20 4.90 1.87
N GLU A 538 28.10 3.99 0.89
CA GLU A 538 27.84 4.36 -0.51
C GLU A 538 26.40 4.82 -0.68
N LEU A 539 25.47 4.15 0.00
CA LEU A 539 24.06 4.54 0.09
C LEU A 539 23.90 5.91 0.75
N LEU A 540 24.57 6.13 1.89
CA LEU A 540 24.57 7.42 2.56
C LEU A 540 25.13 8.54 1.65
N ALA A 541 26.22 8.25 0.93
CA ALA A 541 26.79 9.19 -0.04
C ALA A 541 25.81 9.50 -1.18
N ALA A 542 25.16 8.48 -1.77
CA ALA A 542 24.17 8.66 -2.83
C ALA A 542 22.97 9.52 -2.39
N VAL A 543 22.51 9.34 -1.14
CA VAL A 543 21.46 10.19 -0.55
C VAL A 543 21.95 11.63 -0.38
N ASN A 544 23.14 11.84 0.19
CA ASN A 544 23.71 13.18 0.37
C ASN A 544 23.91 13.91 -0.97
N ASP A 545 24.45 13.23 -1.98
CA ASP A 545 24.66 13.78 -3.31
C ASP A 545 23.32 14.25 -3.91
N PHE A 546 22.27 13.43 -3.84
CA PHE A 546 20.93 13.80 -4.30
C PHE A 546 20.34 15.01 -3.58
N ILE A 547 20.61 15.18 -2.29
CA ILE A 547 20.14 16.35 -1.52
C ILE A 547 20.84 17.62 -2.00
N THR A 548 22.14 17.55 -2.30
CA THR A 548 22.95 18.72 -2.68
C THR A 548 22.76 19.21 -4.11
N LEU A 549 22.32 18.34 -5.02
CA LEU A 549 22.02 18.65 -6.44
C LEU A 549 20.75 19.48 -6.61
#